data_AF-A0A1F5PH34-F1
#
_entry.id   AF-A0A1F5PH34-F1
#
_cell.length_a   1.000
_cell.length_b   1.000
_cell.length_c   1.000
_cell.angle_alpha   90.00
_cell.angle_beta   90.00
_cell.angle_gamma   90.00
#
_symmetry.space_group_name_H-M   'P 1'
#
loop_
_entity.id
_entity.type
_entity.pdbx_description
1 polymer ?
#
loop_
_entity_poly.entity_id
_entity_poly.type
_entity_poly.pdbx_seq_one_letter_code
_entity_poly.pdbx_strand_id
1 'polypeptide(L)'
;MNRSTIAAYSFFQALAAAIYVAAVGTLLFHSNEIFGQLQTPLGPIAFLMLFSLSAAIMALLLAGRPIYLYLEGRKRESIQTALMNVGFFFLITFIFLLLVAYML
;
A
#
# COMPACT_ATOMS: atom_id res chain seq x y z
N MET A 1 2.02 23.40 3.80
CA MET A 1 2.90 22.74 2.80
C MET A 1 2.60 23.32 1.44
N ASN A 2 3.64 23.55 0.64
CA ASN A 2 3.47 23.99 -0.74
C ASN A 2 2.96 22.82 -1.58
N ARG A 3 2.25 23.12 -2.68
CA ARG A 3 1.65 22.08 -3.55
C ARG A 3 2.68 21.09 -4.09
N SER A 4 3.88 21.54 -4.44
CA SER A 4 4.98 20.68 -4.90
C SER A 4 5.45 19.69 -3.82
N THR A 5 5.51 20.13 -2.56
CA THR A 5 5.89 19.27 -1.43
C THR A 5 4.84 18.19 -1.14
N ILE A 6 3.56 18.53 -1.25
CA ILE A 6 2.47 17.54 -1.12
C ILE A 6 2.58 16.48 -2.21
N ALA A 7 2.78 16.91 -3.46
CA ALA A 7 2.90 15.99 -4.60
C ALA A 7 4.12 15.05 -4.45
N ALA A 8 5.31 15.59 -4.17
CA ALA A 8 6.52 14.79 -4.00
C ALA A 8 6.38 13.78 -2.86
N TYR A 9 5.89 14.24 -1.70
CA TYR A 9 5.66 13.36 -0.56
C TYR A 9 4.67 12.23 -0.89
N SER A 10 3.58 12.57 -1.58
CA SER A 10 2.54 11.60 -1.94
C SER A 10 3.01 10.58 -2.98
N PHE A 11 3.90 11.00 -3.88
CA PHE A 11 4.55 10.10 -4.83
C PHE A 11 5.44 9.08 -4.11
N PHE A 12 6.30 9.51 -3.19
CA PHE A 12 7.16 8.59 -2.43
C PHE A 12 6.35 7.64 -1.54
N GLN A 13 5.27 8.12 -0.93
CA GLN A 13 4.29 7.33 -0.19
C GLN A 13 3.69 6.21 -1.06
N ALA A 14 3.20 6.56 -2.25
CA ALA A 14 2.61 5.61 -3.18
C ALA A 14 3.66 4.61 -3.73
N LEU A 15 4.89 5.05 -3.98
CA LEU A 15 5.98 4.18 -4.40
C LEU A 15 6.37 3.19 -3.30
N ALA A 16 6.52 3.65 -2.06
CA ALA A 16 6.77 2.79 -0.91
C ALA A 16 5.65 1.76 -0.71
N ALA A 17 4.40 2.19 -0.87
CA ALA A 17 3.24 1.30 -0.83
C ALA A 17 3.28 0.24 -1.93
N ALA A 18 3.64 0.61 -3.16
CA ALA A 18 3.79 -0.33 -4.26
C ALA A 18 4.91 -1.35 -4.02
N ILE A 19 6.07 -0.90 -3.54
CA ILE A 19 7.19 -1.77 -3.17
C ILE A 19 6.77 -2.74 -2.06
N TYR A 20 6.06 -2.26 -1.05
CA TYR A 20 5.55 -3.09 0.04
C TYR A 20 4.58 -4.17 -0.46
N VAL A 21 3.60 -3.80 -1.28
CA VAL A 21 2.65 -4.75 -1.86
C VAL A 21 3.36 -5.78 -2.74
N ALA A 22 4.34 -5.38 -3.55
CA ALA A 22 5.15 -6.30 -4.35
C ALA A 22 5.93 -7.29 -3.47
N ALA A 23 6.52 -6.83 -2.37
CA ALA A 23 7.21 -7.69 -1.42
C ALA A 23 6.27 -8.72 -0.77
N VAL A 24 5.11 -8.27 -0.27
CA VAL A 24 4.09 -9.17 0.32
C VAL A 24 3.56 -10.15 -0.72
N GLY A 25 3.27 -9.69 -1.94
CA GLY A 25 2.81 -10.55 -3.04
C GLY A 25 3.85 -11.62 -3.40
N THR A 26 5.13 -11.26 -3.42
CA THR A 26 6.24 -12.20 -3.70
C THR A 26 6.39 -13.22 -2.58
N LEU A 27 6.27 -12.80 -1.32
CA LEU A 27 6.28 -13.69 -0.15
C LEU A 27 5.12 -14.69 -0.20
N LEU A 28 3.91 -14.23 -0.57
CA LEU A 28 2.76 -15.10 -0.74
C LEU A 28 2.93 -16.08 -1.91
N PHE A 29 3.51 -15.63 -3.02
CA PHE A 29 3.78 -16.47 -4.19
C PHE A 29 4.73 -17.63 -3.84
N HIS A 30 5.79 -17.37 -3.07
CA HIS A 30 6.76 -18.39 -2.63
C HIS A 30 6.39 -19.06 -1.30
N SER A 31 5.18 -18.82 -0.76
CA SER A 31 4.80 -19.30 0.57
C SER A 31 4.86 -20.82 0.72
N ASN A 32 4.49 -21.56 -0.32
CA ASN A 32 4.57 -23.03 -0.32
C ASN A 32 6.01 -23.56 -0.26
N GLU A 33 6.97 -22.84 -0.85
CA GLU A 33 8.38 -23.22 -0.83
C GLU A 33 9.03 -22.89 0.52
N ILE A 34 8.62 -21.77 1.13
CA ILE A 34 9.18 -21.28 2.40
C ILE A 34 8.59 -22.03 3.60
N PHE A 35 7.27 -22.26 3.60
CA PHE A 35 6.54 -22.79 4.75
C PHE A 35 6.02 -24.22 4.55
N GLY A 36 6.12 -24.76 3.33
CA GLY A 36 5.52 -26.04 2.97
C GLY A 36 4.00 -25.97 2.78
N GLN A 37 3.41 -27.07 2.32
CA GLN A 37 1.95 -27.18 2.19
C GLN A 37 1.31 -27.45 3.55
N LEU A 38 0.67 -26.42 4.11
CA LEU A 38 -0.09 -26.54 5.35
C LEU A 38 -1.48 -27.14 5.06
N GLN A 39 -1.66 -28.42 5.39
CA GLN A 39 -2.98 -29.10 5.32
C GLN A 39 -3.85 -28.86 6.58
N THR A 40 -3.47 -27.89 7.41
CA THR A 40 -4.16 -27.54 8.64
C THR A 40 -4.84 -26.18 8.52
N PRO A 41 -5.79 -25.84 9.41
CA PRO A 41 -6.39 -24.50 9.45
C PRO A 41 -5.40 -23.35 9.67
N LEU A 42 -4.13 -23.64 10.01
CA LEU A 42 -3.08 -22.65 10.22
C LEU A 42 -2.76 -21.87 8.94
N GLY A 43 -2.89 -22.48 7.75
CA GLY A 43 -2.63 -21.79 6.48
C GLY A 43 -3.54 -20.57 6.27
N PRO A 44 -4.87 -20.76 6.26
CA PRO A 44 -5.83 -19.65 6.18
C PRO A 44 -5.69 -18.62 7.31
N ILE A 45 -5.41 -19.06 8.55
CA ILE A 45 -5.20 -18.14 9.69
C ILE A 45 -3.98 -17.25 9.47
N ALA A 46 -2.85 -17.83 9.06
CA ALA A 46 -1.62 -17.08 8.78
C ALA A 46 -1.81 -16.08 7.63
N PHE A 47 -2.51 -16.49 6.57
CA PHE A 47 -2.88 -15.59 5.47
C PHE A 47 -3.71 -14.39 5.97
N LEU A 48 -4.75 -14.64 6.78
CA LEU A 48 -5.60 -13.56 7.31
C LEU A 48 -4.84 -12.63 8.26
N MET A 49 -3.92 -13.16 9.08
CA MET A 49 -3.05 -12.33 9.91
C MET A 49 -2.14 -11.44 9.07
N LEU A 50 -1.47 -12.01 8.05
CA LEU A 50 -0.61 -11.24 7.15
C LEU A 50 -1.39 -10.19 6.36
N PHE A 51 -2.58 -10.55 5.87
CA PHE A 51 -3.47 -9.64 5.17
C PHE A 51 -3.92 -8.48 6.06
N SER A 52 -4.37 -8.77 7.30
CA SER A 52 -4.78 -7.73 8.25
C SER A 52 -3.61 -6.82 8.65
N LEU A 53 -2.42 -7.39 8.86
CA LEU A 53 -1.21 -6.63 9.15
C LEU A 53 -0.83 -5.73 7.96
N SER A 54 -0.93 -6.26 6.75
CA SER A 54 -0.69 -5.53 5.50
C SER A 54 -1.65 -4.36 5.34
N ALA A 55 -2.95 -4.57 5.59
CA ALA A 55 -3.94 -3.50 5.58
C ALA A 55 -3.60 -2.40 6.60
N ALA A 56 -3.15 -2.76 7.80
CA ALA A 56 -2.72 -1.81 8.82
C ALA A 56 -1.48 -1.00 8.39
N ILE A 57 -0.46 -1.66 7.82
CA ILE A 57 0.74 -1.00 7.31
C ILE A 57 0.41 -0.06 6.14
N MET A 58 -0.44 -0.49 5.22
CA MET A 58 -0.90 0.33 4.10
C MET A 58 -1.69 1.56 4.58
N ALA A 59 -2.52 1.41 5.60
CA ALA A 59 -3.21 2.53 6.25
C ALA A 59 -2.22 3.51 6.89
N LEU A 60 -1.18 3.02 7.58
CA LEU A 60 -0.15 3.88 8.17
C LEU A 60 0.67 4.63 7.11
N LEU A 61 1.04 3.97 6.02
CA LEU A 61 1.70 4.62 4.89
C LEU A 61 0.76 5.70 4.33
N LEU A 62 -0.33 5.30 3.68
CA LEU A 62 -1.13 6.22 2.88
C LEU A 62 -1.97 7.20 3.70
N ALA A 63 -2.40 6.85 4.92
CA ALA A 63 -3.26 7.70 5.75
C ALA A 63 -2.54 8.32 6.96
N GLY A 64 -1.36 7.83 7.36
CA GLY A 64 -0.66 8.34 8.54
C GLY A 64 -0.38 9.84 8.50
N ARG A 65 0.13 10.35 7.37
CA ARG A 65 0.38 11.80 7.21
C ARG A 65 -0.91 12.61 7.09
N PRO A 66 -1.92 12.23 6.28
CA PRO A 66 -3.22 12.89 6.30
C PRO A 66 -3.85 12.98 7.69
N ILE A 67 -3.79 11.90 8.49
CA ILE A 67 -4.30 11.88 9.85
C ILE A 67 -3.53 12.87 10.73
N TYR A 68 -2.19 12.85 10.67
CA TYR A 68 -1.36 13.80 11.41
C TYR A 68 -1.70 15.26 11.06
N LEU A 69 -1.80 15.58 9.77
CA LEU A 69 -2.19 16.92 9.30
C LEU A 69 -3.59 17.32 9.75
N TYR A 70 -4.52 16.36 9.85
CA TYR A 70 -5.86 16.62 10.34
C TYR A 70 -5.84 16.97 11.84
N LEU A 71 -5.06 16.25 12.63
CA LEU A 71 -4.88 16.50 14.07
C LEU A 71 -4.20 17.86 14.34
N GLU A 72 -3.31 18.32 13.46
CA GLU A 72 -2.74 19.67 13.49
C GLU A 72 -3.74 20.79 13.09
N GLY A 73 -4.99 20.46 12.78
CA GLY A 73 -5.99 21.41 12.30
C GLY A 73 -5.85 21.81 10.82
N ARG A 74 -4.89 21.23 10.10
CA ARG A 74 -4.61 21.53 8.68
C ARG A 74 -5.49 20.70 7.74
N LYS A 75 -6.81 20.80 7.93
CA LYS A 75 -7.83 19.97 7.25
C LYS A 75 -7.73 19.99 5.72
N ARG A 76 -7.53 21.16 5.12
CA ARG A 76 -7.41 21.29 3.66
C ARG A 76 -6.21 20.51 3.12
N GLU A 77 -5.07 20.60 3.78
CA GLU A 77 -3.85 19.92 3.37
C GLU A 77 -3.92 18.41 3.63
N SER A 78 -4.58 18.01 4.72
CA SER A 78 -4.88 16.61 5.03
C SER A 78 -5.65 15.93 3.89
N ILE A 79 -6.78 16.52 3.48
CA ILE A 79 -7.61 15.98 2.39
C ILE A 79 -6.84 15.98 1.07
N GLN A 80 -6.11 17.06 0.75
CA GLN A 80 -5.30 17.12 -0.46
C GLN A 80 -4.22 16.03 -0.48
N THR A 81 -3.54 15.78 0.64
CA THR A 81 -2.52 14.74 0.75
C THR A 81 -3.14 13.34 0.62
N ALA A 82 -4.29 13.10 1.25
CA ALA A 82 -5.00 11.82 1.15
C ALA A 82 -5.42 11.51 -0.30
N LEU A 83 -6.04 12.47 -0.99
CA LEU A 83 -6.45 12.31 -2.38
C LEU A 83 -5.26 12.11 -3.31
N MET A 84 -4.15 12.81 -3.06
CA MET A 84 -2.94 12.67 -3.85
C MET A 84 -2.27 11.30 -3.63
N ASN A 85 -2.23 10.80 -2.39
CA ASN A 85 -1.75 9.45 -2.06
C ASN A 85 -2.55 8.39 -2.81
N VAL A 86 -3.88 8.45 -2.74
CA VAL A 86 -4.78 7.52 -3.45
C VAL A 86 -4.61 7.68 -4.97
N GLY A 87 -4.52 8.90 -5.48
CA GLY A 87 -4.35 9.17 -6.91
C GLY A 87 -3.05 8.58 -7.47
N PHE A 88 -1.91 8.80 -6.80
CA PHE A 88 -0.64 8.20 -7.24
C PHE A 88 -0.65 6.68 -7.10
N PHE A 89 -1.18 6.14 -6.00
CA PHE A 89 -1.25 4.69 -5.82
C PHE A 89 -2.16 4.02 -6.86
N PHE A 90 -3.27 4.68 -7.21
CA PHE A 90 -4.15 4.26 -8.31
C PHE A 90 -3.42 4.28 -9.66
N LEU A 91 -2.68 5.34 -9.97
CA LEU A 91 -1.90 5.42 -11.22
C LEU A 91 -0.85 4.31 -11.31
N ILE A 92 -0.10 4.06 -10.23
CA ILE A 92 0.88 2.96 -10.18
C ILE A 92 0.18 1.62 -10.37
N THR A 93 -0.94 1.39 -9.68
CA THR A 93 -1.74 0.17 -9.82
C THR A 93 -2.24 -0.02 -11.26
N PHE A 94 -2.74 1.04 -11.88
CA PHE A 94 -3.22 1.01 -13.25
C PHE A 94 -2.11 0.69 -14.25
N ILE A 95 -0.95 1.32 -14.11
CA ILE A 95 0.24 1.03 -14.94
C ILE A 95 0.69 -0.42 -14.77
N PHE A 96 0.71 -0.91 -13.53
CA PHE A 96 1.07 -2.30 -13.23
C PHE A 96 0.08 -3.30 -13.88
N LEU A 97 -1.23 -3.03 -13.79
CA LEU A 97 -2.24 -3.87 -14.44
C LEU A 97 -2.12 -3.88 -15.97
N LEU A 98 -1.82 -2.73 -16.59
CA LEU A 98 -1.55 -2.66 -18.02
C LEU A 98 -0.31 -3.47 -18.41
N LEU A 99 0.75 -3.42 -17.60
CA LEU A 99 1.96 -4.20 -17.82
C LEU A 99 1.67 -5.71 -17.73
N VAL A 100 0.91 -6.14 -16.71
CA VAL A 100 0.47 -7.53 -16.57
C VAL A 100 -0.38 -7.97 -17.76
N ALA A 101 -1.33 -7.14 -18.19
CA ALA A 101 -2.19 -7.43 -19.34
C ALA A 101 -1.44 -7.50 -20.68
N TYR A 102 -0.33 -6.78 -20.81
CA TYR A 102 0.54 -6.86 -22.00
C TYR A 102 1.42 -8.13 -22.01
N MET A 103 1.75 -8.66 -20.82
CA MET A 103 2.59 -9.87 -20.68
C MET A 103 1.79 -11.18 -20.77
N LEU A 104 0.48 -11.16 -20.53
CA LEU A 104 -0.45 -12.29 -20.66
C LEU A 104 -0.92 -12.47 -22.11
#